data_AF-A0AAU9IZJ7-F1
#
_entry.id   AF-A0AAU9IZJ7-F1
#
_cell.length_a   1.000
_cell.length_b   1.000
_cell.length_c   1.000
_cell.angle_alpha   90.00
_cell.angle_beta   90.00
_cell.angle_gamma   90.00
#
_symmetry.space_group_name_H-M   'P 1'
#
loop_
_entity.id
_entity.type
_entity.pdbx_description
1 polymer ?
#
loop_
_entity_poly.entity_id
_entity_poly.type
_entity_poly.pdbx_seq_one_letter_code
_entity_poly.pdbx_strand_id
1 'polypeptide(L)'
;MKRPEDTFALTSIDDKLNSRSAMRNPKQVQLPNIKSVPLFIKPSMTPSTKATPRANYTSVPSSRKAQSRSSVTHDLLRNIQQRANQEIEELFTLKAGDLADTVRKLEKSKYVKEVIKDLYDHVLKKKKEYNSLKHEQSLLNAELNSLHQKYDDLTHIEKDNTDRVQYIEQLQEKYEKLQNKIDLESIFTDSLNHMANVRYLNLCAIKDPTRLLKSQIVHTLAQNRNLDRGSEYHLTSALATRGKLGKIQENINSQRTRMRELLNQELKKYEERSKAIAFYKQEQQLWYRQKEAEIKDQDINNLVKIDNEVRKGDKLRIEFLEASQVLAAKEGKISEALRITNSTSVSNLFSQLQKLRVTKESLESLRTDLEATLRRQQNEIERLNKEYDNLNLQKHQKDEYDYHTLYDLEVSLAKREHDLQTHSEDSEKIKADFSTGLLGLNRIIQKIGDNSDIREIRSIKDAIEYICDKINRLTE
;
A
#
# COMPACT_ATOMS: atom_id res chain seq x y z
N MET A 1 -12.38 29.28 -6.37
CA MET A 1 -11.82 30.05 -5.24
C MET A 1 -10.70 29.25 -4.60
N LYS A 2 -9.53 29.89 -4.48
CA LYS A 2 -8.44 29.72 -3.50
C LYS A 2 -7.77 28.34 -3.32
N ARG A 3 -6.51 28.28 -3.77
CA ARG A 3 -5.43 27.52 -3.12
C ARG A 3 -5.15 28.09 -1.73
N PRO A 4 -4.64 27.31 -0.76
CA PRO A 4 -3.82 27.84 0.30
C PRO A 4 -2.34 27.50 0.05
N GLU A 5 -1.55 28.56 0.02
CA GLU A 5 -0.11 28.58 0.22
C GLU A 5 0.17 28.55 1.73
N ASP A 6 1.19 27.83 2.17
CA ASP A 6 1.92 28.07 3.43
C ASP A 6 3.41 27.92 3.09
N THR A 7 4.12 29.02 2.79
CA THR A 7 5.00 29.80 3.69
C THR A 7 5.89 28.98 4.65
N PHE A 8 7.14 28.76 4.23
CA PHE A 8 8.30 28.92 5.12
C PHE A 8 9.22 29.97 4.49
N ALA A 9 9.26 31.14 5.10
CA ALA A 9 10.24 32.19 4.87
C ALA A 9 11.47 31.95 5.76
N LEU A 10 12.65 32.37 5.29
CA LEU A 10 13.91 32.73 5.98
C LEU A 10 14.99 32.62 4.87
N THR A 11 15.77 33.61 4.44
CA THR A 11 16.03 35.01 4.82
C THR A 11 16.70 35.67 3.61
N SER A 12 16.28 36.89 3.29
CA SER A 12 16.96 37.85 2.42
C SER A 12 18.24 38.38 3.08
N ILE A 13 19.30 38.52 2.29
CA ILE A 13 20.51 39.27 2.67
C ILE A 13 20.45 40.57 1.89
N ASP A 14 20.29 41.68 2.61
CA ASP A 14 20.52 43.03 2.09
C ASP A 14 21.47 43.78 3.02
N ASP A 15 22.28 44.60 2.37
CA ASP A 15 23.36 45.45 2.87
C ASP A 15 22.96 46.40 4.01
N LYS A 16 23.88 46.61 4.97
CA LYS A 16 24.42 47.94 5.36
C LYS A 16 25.38 47.88 6.57
N LEU A 17 26.61 48.32 6.31
CA LEU A 17 27.39 49.35 7.02
C LEU A 17 27.06 49.72 8.48
N ASN A 18 28.13 49.64 9.31
CA ASN A 18 28.49 50.45 10.50
C ASN A 18 27.63 50.28 11.78
N SER A 19 28.14 50.08 13.01
CA SER A 19 29.45 50.44 13.58
C SER A 19 29.63 49.94 15.05
N ARG A 20 30.91 49.75 15.43
CA ARG A 20 31.57 49.96 16.75
C ARG A 20 31.39 48.99 17.94
N SER A 21 32.48 48.26 18.23
CA SER A 21 33.34 48.30 19.46
C SER A 21 34.00 46.90 19.62
N ALA A 22 35.25 46.68 20.05
CA ALA A 22 36.32 47.49 20.58
C ALA A 22 37.68 46.82 20.28
N MET A 23 38.73 47.65 20.22
CA MET A 23 40.16 47.39 20.39
C MET A 23 40.65 45.93 20.53
N ARG A 24 41.60 45.55 19.65
CA ARG A 24 42.97 45.20 20.08
C ARG A 24 43.89 45.03 18.87
N ASN A 25 44.93 45.86 18.82
CA ASN A 25 46.04 45.78 17.88
C ASN A 25 46.69 44.38 17.91
N PRO A 26 47.00 43.74 16.76
CA PRO A 26 47.89 42.60 16.77
C PRO A 26 49.32 43.06 17.12
N LYS A 27 49.92 42.32 18.05
CA LYS A 27 51.23 42.58 18.66
C LYS A 27 52.34 42.68 17.61
N GLN A 28 53.20 43.69 17.76
CA GLN A 28 54.54 43.73 17.18
C GLN A 28 55.29 42.44 17.55
N VAL A 29 55.80 41.74 16.54
CA VAL A 29 56.77 40.66 16.71
C VAL A 29 58.07 41.30 17.22
N GLN A 30 58.40 41.02 18.48
CA GLN A 30 59.67 41.38 19.10
C GLN A 30 60.76 40.43 18.59
N LEU A 31 61.83 40.99 18.04
CA LEU A 31 63.10 40.28 17.81
C LEU A 31 63.67 39.80 19.15
N PRO A 32 64.27 38.60 19.23
CA PRO A 32 64.92 38.16 20.46
C PRO A 32 66.21 38.95 20.71
N ASN A 33 66.27 39.55 21.90
CA ASN A 33 67.48 40.04 22.56
C ASN A 33 68.45 38.88 22.81
N ILE A 34 69.67 38.98 22.29
CA ILE A 34 70.79 38.15 22.76
C ILE A 34 71.74 39.08 23.54
N LYS A 35 71.70 39.00 24.87
CA LYS A 35 72.75 39.52 25.75
C LYS A 35 73.64 38.35 26.21
N SER A 36 74.90 38.41 25.79
CA SER A 36 76.14 38.14 26.54
C SER A 36 76.15 37.03 27.61
N VAL A 37 77.14 36.12 27.54
CA VAL A 37 78.29 36.02 28.49
C VAL A 37 79.45 35.23 27.82
N PRO A 38 80.73 35.55 28.11
CA PRO A 38 81.92 35.15 27.32
C PRO A 38 82.86 34.16 28.05
N LEU A 39 83.67 33.37 27.33
CA LEU A 39 84.84 32.70 27.94
C LEU A 39 85.97 32.39 26.90
N PHE A 40 87.14 33.01 27.13
CA PHE A 40 88.55 32.66 26.80
C PHE A 40 88.90 32.27 25.35
N ILE A 41 89.84 32.95 24.66
CA ILE A 41 91.30 32.82 24.82
C ILE A 41 92.04 34.15 24.48
N LYS A 42 92.78 34.65 25.48
CA LYS A 42 94.04 35.44 25.53
C LYS A 42 94.49 36.31 24.33
N PRO A 43 94.65 37.64 24.55
CA PRO A 43 95.70 38.47 23.95
C PRO A 43 96.74 38.87 25.00
N SER A 44 98.04 38.70 24.73
CA SER A 44 99.11 39.23 25.59
C SER A 44 99.46 40.65 25.17
N MET A 45 99.02 41.63 25.98
CA MET A 45 99.58 42.97 26.00
C MET A 45 100.91 42.97 26.77
N THR A 46 101.89 43.73 26.28
CA THR A 46 102.86 44.41 27.13
C THR A 46 103.00 45.85 26.64
N PRO A 47 102.65 46.83 27.48
CA PRO A 47 103.57 47.96 27.65
C PRO A 47 103.63 48.43 29.12
N SER A 48 104.84 48.54 29.67
CA SER A 48 105.20 49.34 30.85
C SER A 48 106.72 49.16 31.03
N THR A 49 107.61 50.13 31.31
CA THR A 49 107.47 51.48 31.84
C THR A 49 108.79 52.24 31.56
N LYS A 50 108.71 53.57 31.58
CA LYS A 50 109.81 54.55 31.59
C LYS A 50 110.82 54.31 32.74
N ALA A 51 112.12 54.56 32.50
CA ALA A 51 112.99 55.43 33.33
C ALA A 51 114.46 55.48 32.82
N THR A 52 114.85 56.67 32.36
CA THR A 52 116.10 57.48 32.44
C THR A 52 117.48 56.93 32.92
N PRO A 53 118.60 57.63 32.57
CA PRO A 53 119.94 57.09 32.33
C PRO A 53 120.94 57.18 33.50
N ARG A 54 122.12 56.56 33.36
CA ARG A 54 123.33 56.96 34.10
C ARG A 54 124.64 56.61 33.39
N ALA A 55 125.61 57.49 33.60
CA ALA A 55 126.89 57.59 32.92
C ALA A 55 128.05 56.94 33.70
N ASN A 56 129.11 56.66 32.92
CA ASN A 56 130.55 56.82 33.19
C ASN A 56 131.35 55.87 34.08
N TYR A 57 132.66 55.92 33.73
CA TYR A 57 133.92 55.62 34.43
C TYR A 57 134.66 54.39 33.85
N THR A 58 135.97 54.41 33.57
CA THR A 58 137.07 55.14 34.21
C THR A 58 138.36 55.12 33.35
N SER A 59 139.20 56.15 33.51
CA SER A 59 140.63 56.28 33.16
C SER A 59 141.56 55.84 34.31
N VAL A 60 142.85 55.50 34.09
CA VAL A 60 144.07 55.82 34.93
C VAL A 60 145.38 55.28 34.25
N PRO A 61 146.64 55.42 34.76
CA PRO A 61 147.48 56.51 35.40
C PRO A 61 148.81 56.79 34.61
N SER A 62 149.62 57.87 34.73
CA SER A 62 150.39 58.57 35.80
C SER A 62 151.78 58.01 36.22
N SER A 63 152.80 58.90 36.22
CA SER A 63 154.03 59.01 37.09
C SER A 63 155.36 59.14 36.31
N ARG A 64 156.51 59.64 36.80
CA ARG A 64 157.00 60.73 37.69
C ARG A 64 158.54 60.81 37.48
N LYS A 65 159.17 61.96 37.80
CA LYS A 65 160.63 62.26 37.76
C LYS A 65 161.47 61.47 38.80
N ALA A 66 162.78 61.25 38.52
CA ALA A 66 163.95 61.38 39.43
C ALA A 66 165.25 60.91 38.70
N GLN A 67 166.28 61.72 38.48
CA GLN A 67 167.43 62.10 39.34
C GLN A 67 168.53 61.03 39.59
N SER A 68 169.76 61.39 39.15
CA SER A 68 171.04 61.28 39.88
C SER A 68 171.96 60.05 39.68
N ARG A 69 173.19 60.38 39.21
CA ARG A 69 174.52 59.77 39.42
C ARG A 69 174.77 58.34 38.90
N SER A 70 175.94 57.93 38.44
CA SER A 70 177.17 58.54 37.92
C SER A 70 178.09 57.34 37.65
N SER A 71 178.54 57.11 36.41
CA SER A 71 179.85 56.51 36.13
C SER A 71 180.15 56.68 34.63
N VAL A 72 181.42 56.96 34.32
CA VAL A 72 181.91 57.47 33.01
C VAL A 72 181.66 56.50 31.85
N THR A 73 181.47 55.20 32.11
CA THR A 73 181.05 54.20 31.10
C THR A 73 179.55 54.25 30.78
N HIS A 74 178.72 54.66 31.75
CA HIS A 74 177.28 54.86 31.54
C HIS A 74 177.00 56.16 30.77
N ASP A 75 177.85 57.18 30.91
CA ASP A 75 177.73 58.45 30.18
C ASP A 75 178.06 58.31 28.67
N LEU A 76 178.94 57.37 28.30
CA LEU A 76 179.25 57.11 26.89
C LEU A 76 178.10 56.35 26.18
N LEU A 77 177.59 55.28 26.81
CA LEU A 77 176.41 54.56 26.30
C LEU A 77 175.17 55.44 26.26
N ARG A 78 174.99 56.32 27.28
CA ARG A 78 173.91 57.30 27.30
C ARG A 78 174.05 58.35 26.20
N ASN A 79 175.26 58.78 25.84
CA ASN A 79 175.49 59.69 24.72
C ASN A 79 175.14 59.06 23.37
N ILE A 80 175.53 57.81 23.16
CA ILE A 80 175.20 57.07 21.92
C ILE A 80 173.68 56.87 21.83
N GLN A 81 173.04 56.46 22.94
CA GLN A 81 171.59 56.27 22.98
C GLN A 81 170.82 57.59 22.86
N GLN A 82 171.33 58.71 23.40
CA GLN A 82 170.72 60.02 23.19
C GLN A 82 170.83 60.50 21.73
N ARG A 83 171.97 60.28 21.05
CA ARG A 83 172.08 60.62 19.62
C ARG A 83 171.14 59.78 18.76
N ALA A 84 171.07 58.46 19.01
CA ALA A 84 170.16 57.58 18.27
C ALA A 84 168.69 57.96 18.48
N ASN A 85 168.30 58.31 19.71
CA ASN A 85 166.93 58.74 19.99
C ASN A 85 166.60 60.12 19.39
N GLN A 86 167.56 61.06 19.36
CA GLN A 86 167.37 62.36 18.72
C GLN A 86 167.17 62.24 17.21
N GLU A 87 167.95 61.41 16.52
CA GLU A 87 167.76 61.17 15.08
C GLU A 87 166.41 60.52 14.75
N ILE A 88 165.90 59.62 15.63
CA ILE A 88 164.58 58.99 15.44
C ILE A 88 163.45 60.01 15.67
N GLU A 89 163.54 60.85 16.71
CA GLU A 89 162.53 61.89 16.97
C GLU A 89 162.49 62.97 15.86
N GLU A 90 163.64 63.36 15.32
CA GLU A 90 163.69 64.29 14.17
C GLU A 90 163.06 63.69 12.91
N LEU A 91 163.27 62.38 12.64
CA LEU A 91 162.62 61.70 11.51
C LEU A 91 161.10 61.55 11.68
N PHE A 92 160.61 61.31 12.90
CA PHE A 92 159.17 61.18 13.17
C PHE A 92 158.45 62.53 13.12
N THR A 93 159.06 63.60 13.63
CA THR A 93 158.45 64.93 13.63
C THR A 93 158.36 65.50 12.21
N LEU A 94 159.37 65.26 11.35
CA LEU A 94 159.31 65.69 9.94
C LEU A 94 158.20 64.97 9.16
N LYS A 95 158.06 63.64 9.29
CA LYS A 95 157.05 62.88 8.53
C LYS A 95 155.61 63.07 9.03
N ALA A 96 155.40 63.38 10.31
CA ALA A 96 154.07 63.67 10.85
C ALA A 96 153.50 65.02 10.35
N GLY A 97 154.36 66.02 10.14
CA GLY A 97 153.98 67.31 9.56
C GLY A 97 153.46 67.18 8.12
N ASP A 98 154.16 66.41 7.29
CA ASP A 98 153.79 66.21 5.87
C ASP A 98 152.44 65.48 5.70
N LEU A 99 152.08 64.58 6.62
CA LEU A 99 150.81 63.85 6.56
C LEU A 99 149.60 64.72 6.98
N ALA A 100 149.78 65.56 8.00
CA ALA A 100 148.71 66.48 8.43
C ALA A 100 148.42 67.56 7.37
N ASP A 101 149.45 68.03 6.67
CA ASP A 101 149.30 69.00 5.58
C ASP A 101 148.67 68.39 4.32
N THR A 102 148.90 67.10 4.03
CA THR A 102 148.23 66.41 2.92
C THR A 102 146.74 66.20 3.19
N VAL A 103 146.33 65.85 4.42
CA VAL A 103 144.91 65.77 4.80
C VAL A 103 144.24 67.15 4.74
N ARG A 104 144.89 68.21 5.25
CA ARG A 104 144.37 69.58 5.11
C ARG A 104 144.26 70.03 3.66
N LYS A 105 145.19 69.64 2.78
CA LYS A 105 145.11 69.90 1.34
C LYS A 105 143.97 69.11 0.68
N LEU A 106 143.67 67.89 1.13
CA LEU A 106 142.53 67.09 0.65
C LEU A 106 141.19 67.65 1.12
N GLU A 107 141.05 68.09 2.38
CA GLU A 107 139.83 68.73 2.89
C GLU A 107 139.56 70.10 2.26
N LYS A 108 140.62 70.83 1.89
CA LYS A 108 140.53 72.09 1.14
C LYS A 108 140.48 71.89 -0.37
N SER A 109 140.64 70.66 -0.86
CA SER A 109 140.60 70.35 -2.29
C SER A 109 139.19 70.53 -2.82
N LYS A 110 139.05 71.38 -3.86
CA LYS A 110 137.81 71.61 -4.58
C LYS A 110 137.22 70.28 -5.11
N TYR A 111 138.08 69.38 -5.56
CA TYR A 111 137.70 68.08 -6.11
C TYR A 111 136.98 67.18 -5.10
N VAL A 112 137.46 67.08 -3.85
CA VAL A 112 136.83 66.22 -2.82
C VAL A 112 135.46 66.76 -2.42
N LYS A 113 135.30 68.09 -2.35
CA LYS A 113 134.01 68.73 -2.06
C LYS A 113 132.99 68.54 -3.18
N GLU A 114 133.43 68.60 -4.44
CA GLU A 114 132.57 68.30 -5.60
C GLU A 114 132.12 66.84 -5.59
N VAL A 115 133.03 65.88 -5.35
CA VAL A 115 132.67 64.45 -5.26
C VAL A 115 131.66 64.18 -4.14
N ILE A 116 131.84 64.77 -2.95
CA ILE A 116 130.88 64.61 -1.84
C ILE A 116 129.52 65.21 -2.20
N LYS A 117 129.49 66.37 -2.85
CA LYS A 117 128.25 67.01 -3.30
C LYS A 117 127.52 66.16 -4.34
N ASP A 118 128.24 65.64 -5.33
CA ASP A 118 127.67 64.77 -6.36
C ASP A 118 127.11 63.47 -5.75
N LEU A 119 127.81 62.89 -4.77
CA LEU A 119 127.33 61.71 -4.05
C LEU A 119 126.05 62.01 -3.25
N TYR A 120 126.02 63.16 -2.58
CA TYR A 120 124.84 63.61 -1.83
C TYR A 120 123.64 63.84 -2.74
N ASP A 121 123.83 64.53 -3.87
CA ASP A 121 122.79 64.78 -4.86
C ASP A 121 122.28 63.46 -5.47
N HIS A 122 123.18 62.49 -5.69
CA HIS A 122 122.82 61.15 -6.17
C HIS A 122 121.98 60.36 -5.14
N VAL A 123 122.36 60.38 -3.86
CA VAL A 123 121.58 59.76 -2.77
C VAL A 123 120.23 60.44 -2.61
N LEU A 124 120.16 61.76 -2.71
CA LEU A 124 118.91 62.51 -2.60
C LEU A 124 117.96 62.16 -3.75
N LYS A 125 118.49 62.04 -4.98
CA LYS A 125 117.74 61.60 -6.16
C LYS A 125 117.20 60.18 -5.96
N LYS A 126 118.04 59.24 -5.50
CA LYS A 126 117.62 57.86 -5.21
C LYS A 126 116.58 57.76 -4.09
N LYS A 127 116.67 58.62 -3.06
CA LYS A 127 115.67 58.70 -1.99
C LYS A 127 114.33 59.22 -2.50
N LYS A 128 114.33 60.22 -3.39
CA LYS A 128 113.11 60.71 -4.04
C LYS A 128 112.48 59.63 -4.94
N GLU A 129 113.28 58.94 -5.74
CA GLU A 129 112.85 57.80 -6.56
C GLU A 129 112.22 56.70 -5.67
N TYR A 130 112.89 56.31 -4.59
CA TYR A 130 112.36 55.32 -3.65
C TYR A 130 111.04 55.75 -3.00
N ASN A 131 110.94 57.01 -2.55
CA ASN A 131 109.71 57.52 -1.95
C ASN A 131 108.56 57.58 -2.96
N SER A 132 108.84 57.92 -4.23
CA SER A 132 107.86 57.88 -5.31
C SER A 132 107.36 56.46 -5.54
N LEU A 133 108.28 55.50 -5.69
CA LEU A 133 107.93 54.09 -5.87
C LEU A 133 107.18 53.51 -4.68
N LYS A 134 107.54 53.90 -3.45
CA LYS A 134 106.84 53.49 -2.23
C LYS A 134 105.43 54.08 -2.17
N HIS A 135 105.25 55.32 -2.65
CA HIS A 135 103.93 55.93 -2.74
C HIS A 135 103.07 55.23 -3.82
N GLU A 136 103.62 54.96 -5.00
CA GLU A 136 102.97 54.19 -6.06
C GLU A 136 102.57 52.80 -5.57
N GLN A 137 103.46 52.08 -4.87
CA GLN A 137 103.16 50.79 -4.28
C GLN A 137 102.00 50.87 -3.27
N SER A 138 101.96 51.92 -2.45
CA SER A 138 100.87 52.13 -1.51
C SER A 138 99.54 52.41 -2.20
N LEU A 139 99.54 53.19 -3.28
CA LEU A 139 98.35 53.47 -4.08
C LEU A 139 97.85 52.19 -4.76
N LEU A 140 98.75 51.42 -5.37
CA LEU A 140 98.41 50.18 -6.05
C LEU A 140 97.83 49.13 -5.09
N ASN A 141 98.39 49.02 -3.87
CA ASN A 141 97.84 48.15 -2.83
C ASN A 141 96.45 48.59 -2.39
N ALA A 142 96.19 49.90 -2.29
CA ALA A 142 94.86 50.41 -1.97
C ALA A 142 93.85 50.11 -3.08
N GLU A 143 94.24 50.27 -4.35
CA GLU A 143 93.41 49.91 -5.50
C GLU A 143 93.09 48.41 -5.54
N LEU A 144 94.10 47.56 -5.32
CA LEU A 144 93.96 46.10 -5.30
C LEU A 144 93.02 45.64 -4.18
N ASN A 145 93.11 46.25 -3.00
CA ASN A 145 92.18 45.98 -1.90
C ASN A 145 90.75 46.41 -2.24
N SER A 146 90.57 47.57 -2.89
CA SER A 146 89.23 48.00 -3.33
C SER A 146 88.65 47.05 -4.39
N LEU A 147 89.51 46.50 -5.26
CA LEU A 147 89.10 45.58 -6.31
C LEU A 147 88.74 44.21 -5.73
N HIS A 148 89.49 43.71 -4.75
CA HIS A 148 89.13 42.51 -3.98
C HIS A 148 87.78 42.67 -3.30
N GLN A 149 87.55 43.80 -2.63
CA GLN A 149 86.29 44.05 -1.95
C GLN A 149 85.10 44.08 -2.93
N LYS A 150 85.26 44.72 -4.10
CA LYS A 150 84.23 44.69 -5.16
C LYS A 150 83.99 43.29 -5.72
N TYR A 151 85.03 42.47 -5.84
CA TYR A 151 84.90 41.08 -6.27
C TYR A 151 84.14 40.24 -5.23
N ASP A 152 84.47 40.38 -3.95
CA ASP A 152 83.77 39.71 -2.85
C ASP A 152 82.28 40.09 -2.81
N ASP A 153 81.96 41.38 -2.98
CA ASP A 153 80.58 41.87 -3.03
C ASP A 153 79.78 41.26 -4.21
N LEU A 154 80.39 41.14 -5.40
CA LEU A 154 79.74 40.52 -6.57
C LEU A 154 79.52 39.02 -6.40
N THR A 155 80.50 38.29 -5.85
CA THR A 155 80.36 36.85 -5.62
C THR A 155 79.30 36.49 -4.57
N HIS A 156 79.03 37.39 -3.62
CA HIS A 156 77.93 37.20 -2.66
C HIS A 156 76.55 37.33 -3.34
N ILE A 157 76.40 38.28 -4.27
CA ILE A 157 75.14 38.48 -5.02
C ILE A 157 74.86 37.29 -5.95
N GLU A 158 75.89 36.73 -6.59
CA GLU A 158 75.73 35.55 -7.45
C GLU A 158 75.28 34.31 -6.67
N LYS A 159 75.83 34.08 -5.47
CA LYS A 159 75.39 32.97 -4.59
C LYS A 159 73.94 33.12 -4.11
N ASP A 160 73.52 34.32 -3.74
CA ASP A 160 72.13 34.59 -3.31
C ASP A 160 71.15 34.41 -4.49
N ASN A 161 71.56 34.75 -5.71
CA ASN A 161 70.75 34.52 -6.91
C ASN A 161 70.64 33.02 -7.27
N THR A 162 71.71 32.23 -7.14
CA THR A 162 71.63 30.78 -7.42
C THR A 162 70.68 30.06 -6.46
N ASP A 163 70.69 30.43 -5.19
CA ASP A 163 69.80 29.83 -4.18
C ASP A 163 68.33 30.22 -4.43
N ARG A 164 68.09 31.46 -4.86
CA ARG A 164 66.75 31.93 -5.26
C ARG A 164 66.22 31.23 -6.50
N VAL A 165 67.07 30.98 -7.50
CA VAL A 165 66.69 30.21 -8.70
C VAL A 165 66.30 28.78 -8.32
N GLN A 166 67.13 28.10 -7.51
CA GLN A 166 66.80 26.75 -7.03
C GLN A 166 65.48 26.70 -6.24
N TYR A 167 65.21 27.72 -5.41
CA TYR A 167 63.95 27.82 -4.68
C TYR A 167 62.74 28.02 -5.61
N ILE A 168 62.88 28.84 -6.65
CA ILE A 168 61.84 29.04 -7.66
C ILE A 168 61.58 27.76 -8.46
N GLU A 169 62.63 27.03 -8.84
CA GLU A 169 62.49 25.73 -9.53
C GLU A 169 61.76 24.70 -8.65
N GLN A 170 62.10 24.62 -7.35
CA GLN A 170 61.39 23.76 -6.40
C GLN A 170 59.91 24.16 -6.24
N LEU A 171 59.60 25.45 -6.26
CA LEU A 171 58.21 25.93 -6.22
C LEU A 171 57.46 25.63 -7.51
N GLN A 172 58.11 25.75 -8.67
CA GLN A 172 57.54 25.36 -9.96
C GLN A 172 57.23 23.87 -9.99
N GLU A 173 58.16 23.01 -9.55
CA GLU A 173 57.93 21.56 -9.49
C GLU A 173 56.77 21.22 -8.53
N LYS A 174 56.68 21.88 -7.37
CA LYS A 174 55.54 21.72 -6.45
C LYS A 174 54.23 22.18 -7.06
N TYR A 175 54.24 23.29 -7.81
CA TYR A 175 53.08 23.82 -8.51
C TYR A 175 52.60 22.85 -9.59
N GLU A 176 53.50 22.33 -10.43
CA GLU A 176 53.17 21.34 -11.46
C GLU A 176 52.59 20.05 -10.85
N LYS A 177 53.17 19.55 -9.75
CA LYS A 177 52.62 18.39 -9.03
C LYS A 177 51.21 18.66 -8.49
N LEU A 178 50.97 19.86 -7.97
CA LEU A 178 49.65 20.24 -7.47
C LEU A 178 48.64 20.36 -8.61
N GLN A 179 49.03 20.97 -9.73
CA GLN A 179 48.20 21.11 -10.91
C GLN A 179 47.78 19.75 -11.46
N ASN A 180 48.73 18.83 -11.64
CA ASN A 180 48.44 17.46 -12.08
C ASN A 180 47.49 16.74 -11.12
N LYS A 181 47.62 16.98 -9.81
CA LYS A 181 46.72 16.40 -8.80
C LYS A 181 45.30 16.97 -8.91
N ILE A 182 45.17 18.28 -9.12
CA ILE A 182 43.87 18.94 -9.33
C ILE A 182 43.18 18.39 -10.59
N ASP A 183 43.92 18.24 -11.68
CA ASP A 183 43.39 17.72 -12.95
C ASP A 183 42.90 16.27 -12.79
N LEU A 184 43.65 15.43 -12.08
CA LEU A 184 43.23 14.05 -11.74
C LEU A 184 41.97 14.03 -10.86
N GLU A 185 41.91 14.89 -9.84
CA GLU A 185 40.75 14.97 -8.94
C GLU A 185 39.50 15.50 -9.67
N SER A 186 39.67 16.39 -10.65
CA SER A 186 38.60 16.86 -11.53
C SER A 186 38.00 15.69 -12.33
N ILE A 187 38.84 14.87 -12.95
CA ILE A 187 38.40 13.68 -13.70
C ILE A 187 37.66 12.69 -12.78
N PHE A 188 38.16 12.51 -11.56
CA PHE A 188 37.51 11.66 -10.56
C PHE A 188 36.14 12.19 -10.16
N THR A 189 36.02 13.51 -9.96
CA THR A 189 34.76 14.20 -9.63
C THR A 189 33.75 14.05 -10.77
N ASP A 190 34.16 14.22 -12.02
CA ASP A 190 33.30 14.03 -13.18
C ASP A 190 32.79 12.59 -13.29
N SER A 191 33.66 11.62 -13.00
CA SER A 191 33.31 10.19 -12.97
C SER A 191 32.29 9.88 -11.86
N LEU A 192 32.45 10.46 -10.68
CA LEU A 192 31.49 10.32 -9.57
C LEU A 192 30.14 10.96 -9.91
N ASN A 193 30.13 12.15 -10.51
CA ASN A 193 28.92 12.81 -10.96
C ASN A 193 28.18 11.97 -12.02
N HIS A 194 28.91 11.40 -12.97
CA HIS A 194 28.34 10.49 -13.96
C HIS A 194 27.74 9.25 -13.28
N MET A 195 28.43 8.64 -12.32
CA MET A 195 27.94 7.48 -11.58
C MET A 195 26.69 7.80 -10.76
N ALA A 196 26.64 8.97 -10.12
CA ALA A 196 25.46 9.46 -9.39
C ALA A 196 24.26 9.62 -10.33
N ASN A 197 24.47 10.21 -11.51
CA ASN A 197 23.43 10.35 -12.54
C ASN A 197 22.91 8.99 -13.02
N VAL A 198 23.80 8.03 -13.30
CA VAL A 198 23.41 6.66 -13.69
C VAL A 198 22.59 6.00 -12.58
N ARG A 199 23.01 6.12 -11.31
CA ARG A 199 22.26 5.57 -10.18
C ARG A 199 20.89 6.23 -10.02
N TYR A 200 20.80 7.54 -10.20
CA TYR A 200 19.53 8.27 -10.17
C TYR A 200 18.58 7.80 -11.28
N LEU A 201 19.09 7.65 -12.50
CA LEU A 201 18.31 7.12 -13.63
C LEU A 201 17.88 5.67 -13.39
N ASN A 202 18.76 4.81 -12.87
CA ASN A 202 18.42 3.44 -12.51
C ASN A 202 17.35 3.40 -11.41
N LEU A 203 17.44 4.26 -10.39
CA LEU A 203 16.44 4.35 -9.32
C LEU A 203 15.10 4.86 -9.86
N CYS A 204 15.10 5.82 -10.79
CA CYS A 204 13.89 6.27 -11.49
C CYS A 204 13.32 5.18 -12.42
N ALA A 205 14.17 4.37 -13.04
CA ALA A 205 13.80 3.31 -13.98
C ALA A 205 13.29 2.05 -13.26
N ILE A 206 13.75 1.78 -12.03
CA ILE A 206 13.16 0.80 -11.14
C ILE A 206 11.75 1.29 -10.80
N LYS A 207 10.77 0.88 -11.61
CA LYS A 207 9.34 1.04 -11.30
C LYS A 207 9.14 0.52 -9.89
N ASP A 208 8.70 1.39 -8.98
CA ASP A 208 8.38 1.00 -7.61
C ASP A 208 7.41 -0.20 -7.64
N PRO A 209 7.88 -1.43 -7.36
CA PRO A 209 7.02 -2.62 -7.43
C PRO A 209 5.90 -2.49 -6.39
N THR A 210 6.15 -1.73 -5.31
CA THR A 210 5.19 -1.37 -4.29
C THR A 210 4.05 -0.52 -4.86
N ARG A 211 4.26 0.28 -5.92
CA ARG A 211 3.19 1.07 -6.54
C ARG A 211 2.19 0.19 -7.28
N LEU A 212 2.68 -0.81 -8.03
CA LEU A 212 1.81 -1.79 -8.69
C LEU A 212 1.04 -2.61 -7.65
N LEU A 213 1.74 -3.10 -6.62
CA LEU A 213 1.15 -3.87 -5.54
C LEU A 213 0.09 -3.06 -4.77
N LYS A 214 0.39 -1.78 -4.44
CA LYS A 214 -0.57 -0.85 -3.82
C LYS A 214 -1.81 -0.63 -4.70
N SER A 215 -1.62 -0.47 -6.01
CA SER A 215 -2.74 -0.33 -6.95
C SER A 215 -3.61 -1.59 -6.99
N GLN A 216 -2.99 -2.77 -7.00
CA GLN A 216 -3.69 -4.05 -6.95
C GLN A 216 -4.47 -4.20 -5.64
N ILE A 217 -3.85 -3.92 -4.49
CA ILE A 217 -4.50 -3.94 -3.18
C ILE A 217 -5.73 -3.03 -3.15
N VAL A 218 -5.61 -1.79 -3.66
CA VAL A 218 -6.75 -0.85 -3.72
C VAL A 218 -7.87 -1.38 -4.61
N HIS A 219 -7.53 -1.96 -5.77
CA HIS A 219 -8.51 -2.56 -6.67
C HIS A 219 -9.22 -3.76 -6.03
N THR A 220 -8.48 -4.67 -5.40
CA THR A 220 -9.03 -5.84 -4.70
C THR A 220 -9.92 -5.41 -3.52
N LEU A 221 -9.53 -4.39 -2.75
CA LEU A 221 -10.38 -3.83 -1.69
C LEU A 221 -11.69 -3.24 -2.23
N ALA A 222 -11.64 -2.57 -3.38
CA ALA A 222 -12.85 -2.05 -4.03
C ALA A 222 -13.76 -3.19 -4.53
N GLN A 223 -13.18 -4.25 -5.10
CA GLN A 223 -13.92 -5.44 -5.52
C GLN A 223 -14.59 -6.15 -4.34
N ASN A 224 -13.86 -6.37 -3.24
CA ASN A 224 -14.42 -6.99 -2.03
C ASN A 224 -15.61 -6.19 -1.48
N ARG A 225 -15.49 -4.86 -1.38
CA ARG A 225 -16.60 -4.01 -0.95
C ARG A 225 -17.84 -4.12 -1.85
N ASN A 226 -17.66 -4.33 -3.15
CA ASN A 226 -18.77 -4.53 -4.07
C ASN A 226 -19.41 -5.92 -3.89
N LEU A 227 -18.60 -6.95 -3.68
CA LEU A 227 -19.08 -8.30 -3.37
C LEU A 227 -19.85 -8.34 -2.05
N ASP A 228 -19.34 -7.67 -1.01
CA ASP A 228 -20.00 -7.57 0.30
C ASP A 228 -21.38 -6.91 0.15
N ARG A 229 -21.46 -5.78 -0.56
CA ARG A 229 -22.75 -5.12 -0.87
C ARG A 229 -23.70 -6.02 -1.67
N GLY A 230 -23.18 -6.76 -2.63
CA GLY A 230 -23.96 -7.75 -3.38
C GLY A 230 -24.52 -8.83 -2.47
N SER A 231 -23.72 -9.33 -1.53
CA SER A 231 -24.14 -10.34 -0.55
C SER A 231 -25.23 -9.83 0.40
N GLU A 232 -25.12 -8.57 0.86
CA GLU A 232 -26.15 -7.92 1.69
C GLU A 232 -27.47 -7.75 0.92
N TYR A 233 -27.40 -7.37 -0.36
CA TYR A 233 -28.58 -7.30 -1.22
C TYR A 233 -29.25 -8.67 -1.39
N HIS A 234 -28.48 -9.72 -1.64
CA HIS A 234 -29.03 -11.08 -1.73
C HIS A 234 -29.63 -11.56 -0.41
N LEU A 235 -29.00 -11.25 0.73
CA LEU A 235 -29.51 -11.59 2.06
C LEU A 235 -30.84 -10.88 2.35
N THR A 236 -30.92 -9.57 2.09
CA THR A 236 -32.15 -8.80 2.29
C THR A 236 -33.28 -9.29 1.38
N SER A 237 -32.97 -9.60 0.12
CA SER A 237 -33.91 -10.22 -0.82
C SER A 237 -34.41 -11.59 -0.32
N ALA A 238 -33.51 -12.45 0.16
CA ALA A 238 -33.85 -13.75 0.73
C ALA A 238 -34.73 -13.64 2.00
N LEU A 239 -34.48 -12.66 2.86
CA LEU A 239 -35.33 -12.40 4.03
C LEU A 239 -36.73 -11.93 3.60
N ALA A 240 -36.83 -11.08 2.58
CA ALA A 240 -38.10 -10.60 2.04
C ALA A 240 -38.91 -11.74 1.39
N THR A 241 -38.26 -12.61 0.60
CA THR A 241 -38.93 -13.78 0.01
C THR A 241 -39.35 -14.78 1.08
N ARG A 242 -38.53 -15.02 2.11
CA ARG A 242 -38.91 -15.84 3.28
C ARG A 242 -40.13 -15.28 3.99
N GLY A 243 -40.21 -13.95 4.18
CA GLY A 243 -41.37 -13.28 4.75
C GLY A 243 -42.64 -13.47 3.91
N LYS A 244 -42.54 -13.35 2.58
CA LYS A 244 -43.67 -13.63 1.66
C LYS A 244 -44.11 -15.09 1.73
N LEU A 245 -43.17 -16.03 1.78
CA LEU A 245 -43.46 -17.46 1.87
C LEU A 245 -44.16 -17.81 3.19
N GLY A 246 -43.75 -17.20 4.30
CA GLY A 246 -44.46 -17.32 5.58
C GLY A 246 -45.92 -16.89 5.50
N LYS A 247 -46.20 -15.72 4.88
CA LYS A 247 -47.58 -15.23 4.68
C LYS A 247 -48.41 -16.16 3.78
N ILE A 248 -47.83 -16.70 2.72
CA ILE A 248 -48.51 -17.67 1.85
C ILE A 248 -48.82 -18.96 2.63
N GLN A 249 -47.89 -19.44 3.45
CA GLN A 249 -48.11 -20.62 4.28
C GLN A 249 -49.24 -20.40 5.30
N GLU A 250 -49.30 -19.23 5.94
CA GLU A 250 -50.40 -18.85 6.83
C GLU A 250 -51.75 -18.82 6.10
N ASN A 251 -51.79 -18.25 4.89
CA ASN A 251 -52.99 -18.24 4.06
C ASN A 251 -53.46 -19.64 3.63
N ILE A 252 -52.53 -20.52 3.26
CA ILE A 252 -52.86 -21.92 2.93
C ILE A 252 -53.42 -22.63 4.17
N ASN A 253 -52.81 -22.41 5.33
CA ASN A 253 -53.27 -23.01 6.58
C ASN A 253 -54.68 -22.50 6.95
N SER A 254 -54.96 -21.21 6.84
CA SER A 254 -56.29 -20.65 7.11
C SER A 254 -57.34 -21.17 6.12
N GLN A 255 -57.02 -21.28 4.83
CA GLN A 255 -57.88 -21.90 3.83
C GLN A 255 -58.16 -23.38 4.13
N ARG A 256 -57.14 -24.15 4.51
CA ARG A 256 -57.31 -25.56 4.92
C ARG A 256 -58.23 -25.71 6.12
N THR A 257 -58.08 -24.85 7.13
CA THR A 257 -58.95 -24.85 8.31
C THR A 257 -60.40 -24.53 7.90
N ARG A 258 -60.60 -23.49 7.09
CA ARG A 258 -61.94 -23.12 6.58
C ARG A 258 -62.58 -24.23 5.75
N MET A 259 -61.83 -24.91 4.88
CA MET A 259 -62.33 -26.06 4.12
C MET A 259 -62.72 -27.22 5.04
N ARG A 260 -61.90 -27.53 6.05
CA ARG A 260 -62.24 -28.57 7.04
C ARG A 260 -63.53 -28.24 7.80
N GLU A 261 -63.71 -26.98 8.20
CA GLU A 261 -64.94 -26.52 8.86
C GLU A 261 -66.16 -26.68 7.95
N LEU A 262 -66.08 -26.25 6.69
CA LEU A 262 -67.16 -26.42 5.72
C LEU A 262 -67.51 -27.89 5.49
N LEU A 263 -66.48 -28.74 5.32
CA LEU A 263 -66.67 -30.17 5.08
C LEU A 263 -67.29 -30.86 6.30
N ASN A 264 -66.88 -30.50 7.52
CA ASN A 264 -67.50 -30.98 8.74
C ASN A 264 -68.97 -30.53 8.88
N GLN A 265 -69.28 -29.30 8.49
CA GLN A 265 -70.68 -28.82 8.48
C GLN A 265 -71.54 -29.57 7.46
N GLU A 266 -71.01 -29.84 6.27
CA GLU A 266 -71.72 -30.64 5.27
C GLU A 266 -71.91 -32.08 5.73
N LEU A 267 -70.86 -32.73 6.26
CA LEU A 267 -70.97 -34.07 6.83
C LEU A 267 -72.06 -34.15 7.90
N LYS A 268 -72.12 -33.16 8.80
CA LYS A 268 -73.18 -33.08 9.82
C LYS A 268 -74.57 -32.98 9.18
N LYS A 269 -74.75 -32.14 8.15
CA LYS A 269 -76.02 -32.05 7.41
C LYS A 269 -76.37 -33.36 6.71
N TYR A 270 -75.39 -34.08 6.15
CA TYR A 270 -75.60 -35.38 5.53
C TYR A 270 -76.01 -36.44 6.56
N GLU A 271 -75.38 -36.46 7.73
CA GLU A 271 -75.77 -37.35 8.84
C GLU A 271 -77.20 -37.05 9.32
N GLU A 272 -77.56 -35.78 9.47
CA GLU A 272 -78.92 -35.36 9.83
C GLU A 272 -79.95 -35.78 8.76
N ARG A 273 -79.64 -35.58 7.47
CA ARG A 273 -80.49 -36.06 6.36
C ARG A 273 -80.63 -37.57 6.34
N SER A 274 -79.54 -38.30 6.58
CA SER A 274 -79.54 -39.77 6.64
C SER A 274 -80.42 -40.28 7.79
N LYS A 275 -80.30 -39.67 8.98
CA LYS A 275 -81.17 -39.96 10.13
C LYS A 275 -82.64 -39.66 9.83
N ALA A 276 -82.94 -38.54 9.18
CA ALA A 276 -84.31 -38.21 8.77
C ALA A 276 -84.88 -39.21 7.77
N ILE A 277 -84.11 -39.64 6.76
CA ILE A 277 -84.54 -40.67 5.80
C ILE A 277 -84.81 -42.00 6.52
N ALA A 278 -83.93 -42.41 7.44
CA ALA A 278 -84.13 -43.63 8.22
C ALA A 278 -85.41 -43.55 9.07
N PHE A 279 -85.66 -42.40 9.72
CA PHE A 279 -86.88 -42.14 10.47
C PHE A 279 -88.14 -42.25 9.58
N TYR A 280 -88.17 -41.55 8.43
CA TYR A 280 -89.30 -41.62 7.50
C TYR A 280 -89.53 -43.04 6.97
N LYS A 281 -88.47 -43.79 6.67
CA LYS A 281 -88.59 -45.19 6.22
C LYS A 281 -89.20 -46.07 7.31
N GLN A 282 -88.83 -45.86 8.58
CA GLN A 282 -89.40 -46.58 9.71
C GLN A 282 -90.86 -46.20 9.95
N GLU A 283 -91.19 -44.91 9.90
CA GLU A 283 -92.55 -44.41 10.03
C GLU A 283 -93.46 -44.94 8.90
N GLN A 284 -92.96 -44.95 7.67
CA GLN A 284 -93.65 -45.52 6.52
C GLN A 284 -93.89 -47.03 6.68
N GLN A 285 -92.92 -47.78 7.21
CA GLN A 285 -93.10 -49.21 7.52
C GLN A 285 -94.17 -49.43 8.60
N LEU A 286 -94.19 -48.61 9.65
CA LEU A 286 -95.23 -48.67 10.68
C LEU A 286 -96.60 -48.34 10.11
N TRP A 287 -96.70 -47.32 9.26
CA TRP A 287 -97.93 -46.97 8.57
C TRP A 287 -98.46 -48.11 7.70
N TYR A 288 -97.59 -48.76 6.90
CA TYR A 288 -98.00 -49.93 6.10
C TYR A 288 -98.50 -51.08 6.98
N ARG A 289 -97.84 -51.37 8.11
CA ARG A 289 -98.29 -52.39 9.06
C ARG A 289 -99.64 -52.05 9.69
N GLN A 290 -99.85 -50.78 10.07
CA GLN A 290 -101.13 -50.32 10.58
C GLN A 290 -102.24 -50.42 9.53
N LYS A 291 -101.97 -50.01 8.29
CA LYS A 291 -102.92 -50.15 7.18
C LYS A 291 -103.26 -51.60 6.89
N GLU A 292 -102.27 -52.49 6.91
CA GLU A 292 -102.50 -53.93 6.75
C GLU A 292 -103.37 -54.49 7.89
N ALA A 293 -103.14 -54.05 9.13
CA ALA A 293 -103.97 -54.41 10.28
C ALA A 293 -105.41 -53.88 10.15
N GLU A 294 -105.59 -52.61 9.75
CA GLU A 294 -106.92 -52.02 9.49
C GLU A 294 -107.69 -52.79 8.41
N ILE A 295 -107.01 -53.16 7.31
CA ILE A 295 -107.63 -53.97 6.25
C ILE A 295 -108.03 -55.34 6.80
N LYS A 296 -107.15 -56.01 7.54
CA LYS A 296 -107.47 -57.31 8.17
C LYS A 296 -108.62 -57.21 9.16
N ASP A 297 -108.68 -56.15 9.97
CA ASP A 297 -109.80 -55.92 10.89
C ASP A 297 -111.10 -55.65 10.14
N GLN A 298 -111.04 -54.92 9.02
CA GLN A 298 -112.19 -54.69 8.15
C GLN A 298 -112.66 -55.99 7.49
N ASP A 299 -111.75 -56.85 7.04
CA ASP A 299 -112.06 -58.18 6.51
C ASP A 299 -112.67 -59.09 7.58
N ILE A 300 -112.13 -59.10 8.80
CA ILE A 300 -112.73 -59.82 9.94
C ILE A 300 -114.15 -59.33 10.20
N ASN A 301 -114.38 -58.02 10.23
CA ASN A 301 -115.71 -57.44 10.42
C ASN A 301 -116.68 -57.81 9.29
N ASN A 302 -116.19 -57.86 8.04
CA ASN A 302 -116.98 -58.30 6.89
C ASN A 302 -117.33 -59.80 7.01
N LEU A 303 -116.38 -60.64 7.41
CA LEU A 303 -116.63 -62.07 7.67
C LEU A 303 -117.64 -62.28 8.80
N VAL A 304 -117.58 -61.49 9.87
CA VAL A 304 -118.58 -61.52 10.95
C VAL A 304 -119.96 -61.09 10.44
N LYS A 305 -120.06 -60.10 9.55
CA LYS A 305 -121.33 -59.72 8.90
C LYS A 305 -121.87 -60.86 8.05
N ILE A 306 -121.02 -61.49 7.24
CA ILE A 306 -121.39 -62.66 6.42
C ILE A 306 -121.84 -63.82 7.32
N ASP A 307 -121.13 -64.15 8.40
CA ASP A 307 -121.54 -65.21 9.34
C ASP A 307 -122.91 -64.90 9.96
N ASN A 308 -123.16 -63.64 10.33
CA ASN A 308 -124.47 -63.22 10.83
C ASN A 308 -125.58 -63.32 9.77
N GLU A 309 -125.29 -63.02 8.50
CA GLU A 309 -126.22 -63.21 7.39
C GLU A 309 -126.47 -64.69 7.08
N VAL A 310 -125.44 -65.54 7.14
CA VAL A 310 -125.57 -67.00 7.00
C VAL A 310 -126.43 -67.55 8.14
N ARG A 311 -126.20 -67.14 9.40
CA ARG A 311 -127.06 -67.54 10.53
C ARG A 311 -128.50 -67.06 10.38
N LYS A 312 -128.72 -65.87 9.81
CA LYS A 312 -130.08 -65.42 9.42
C LYS A 312 -130.66 -66.30 8.33
N GLY A 313 -129.86 -66.67 7.33
CA GLY A 313 -130.21 -67.63 6.28
C GLY A 313 -130.58 -69.00 6.84
N ASP A 314 -129.84 -69.51 7.82
CA ASP A 314 -130.12 -70.78 8.49
C ASP A 314 -131.41 -70.70 9.31
N LYS A 315 -131.65 -69.59 10.03
CA LYS A 315 -132.94 -69.35 10.70
C LYS A 315 -134.10 -69.31 9.70
N LEU A 316 -133.95 -68.56 8.61
CA LEU A 316 -134.94 -68.51 7.54
C LEU A 316 -135.13 -69.87 6.86
N ARG A 317 -134.09 -70.70 6.78
CA ARG A 317 -134.17 -72.06 6.24
C ARG A 317 -134.92 -73.00 7.17
N ILE A 318 -134.72 -72.86 8.49
CA ILE A 318 -135.52 -73.59 9.50
C ILE A 318 -136.98 -73.14 9.41
N GLU A 319 -137.24 -71.83 9.39
CA GLU A 319 -138.59 -71.27 9.21
C GLU A 319 -139.21 -71.70 7.87
N PHE A 320 -138.42 -71.79 6.80
CA PHE A 320 -138.86 -72.28 5.50
C PHE A 320 -139.16 -73.78 5.53
N LEU A 321 -138.38 -74.60 6.25
CA LEU A 321 -138.65 -76.03 6.44
C LEU A 321 -139.97 -76.24 7.22
N GLU A 322 -140.19 -75.46 8.28
CA GLU A 322 -141.45 -75.44 9.02
C GLU A 322 -142.61 -74.96 8.13
N ALA A 323 -142.42 -73.87 7.39
CA ALA A 323 -143.40 -73.35 6.44
C ALA A 323 -143.65 -74.32 5.27
N SER A 324 -142.66 -75.09 4.83
CA SER A 324 -142.76 -76.12 3.79
C SER A 324 -143.52 -77.34 4.28
N GLN A 325 -143.34 -77.75 5.55
CA GLN A 325 -144.19 -78.77 6.18
C GLN A 325 -145.65 -78.30 6.30
N VAL A 326 -145.86 -77.02 6.61
CA VAL A 326 -147.19 -76.39 6.62
C VAL A 326 -147.76 -76.24 5.20
N LEU A 327 -146.92 -75.94 4.20
CA LEU A 327 -147.29 -75.84 2.79
C LEU A 327 -147.63 -77.19 2.19
N ALA A 328 -146.92 -78.28 2.50
CA ALA A 328 -147.31 -79.63 2.11
C ALA A 328 -148.70 -80.00 2.69
N ALA A 329 -149.02 -79.54 3.90
CA ALA A 329 -150.35 -79.68 4.50
C ALA A 329 -151.41 -78.73 3.89
N LYS A 330 -150.99 -77.67 3.19
CA LYS A 330 -151.85 -76.69 2.50
C LYS A 330 -151.95 -76.93 0.98
N GLU A 331 -151.00 -77.59 0.32
CA GLU A 331 -151.03 -77.98 -1.10
C GLU A 331 -152.10 -79.03 -1.39
N GLY A 332 -152.40 -79.88 -0.41
CA GLY A 332 -153.62 -80.71 -0.41
C GLY A 332 -154.93 -79.91 -0.35
N LYS A 333 -154.88 -78.62 0.01
CA LYS A 333 -156.02 -77.69 0.08
C LYS A 333 -155.98 -76.57 -0.99
N ILE A 334 -154.84 -76.35 -1.64
CA ILE A 334 -154.62 -75.31 -2.67
C ILE A 334 -154.87 -75.83 -4.09
N SER A 335 -154.75 -77.15 -4.32
CA SER A 335 -155.18 -77.79 -5.58
C SER A 335 -156.69 -77.60 -5.88
N GLU A 336 -157.48 -77.27 -4.86
CA GLU A 336 -158.93 -77.03 -4.95
C GLU A 336 -159.27 -75.53 -5.09
N ALA A 337 -158.30 -74.62 -4.85
CA ALA A 337 -158.49 -73.16 -4.87
C ALA A 337 -157.91 -72.45 -6.12
N LEU A 338 -157.02 -73.10 -6.88
CA LEU A 338 -156.41 -72.58 -8.12
C LEU A 338 -157.29 -72.75 -9.37
N ARG A 339 -158.62 -72.61 -9.23
CA ARG A 339 -159.56 -72.49 -10.37
C ARG A 339 -160.02 -71.05 -10.63
N ILE A 340 -159.53 -70.06 -9.87
CA ILE A 340 -160.00 -68.68 -9.99
C ILE A 340 -158.82 -67.70 -9.94
N THR A 341 -158.72 -66.94 -11.04
CA THR A 341 -158.12 -65.61 -11.23
C THR A 341 -156.63 -65.44 -11.56
N ASN A 342 -156.45 -64.51 -12.50
CA ASN A 342 -155.30 -64.15 -13.31
C ASN A 342 -154.93 -62.66 -13.05
N SER A 343 -153.65 -62.35 -13.29
CA SER A 343 -153.07 -61.16 -13.96
C SER A 343 -152.85 -59.79 -13.27
N THR A 344 -151.81 -59.12 -13.83
CA THR A 344 -151.40 -57.68 -13.86
C THR A 344 -150.31 -57.21 -12.88
N SER A 345 -149.34 -56.33 -13.22
CA SER A 345 -149.32 -55.26 -14.26
C SER A 345 -147.89 -54.84 -14.71
N VAL A 346 -147.82 -54.21 -15.90
CA VAL A 346 -146.65 -53.70 -16.65
C VAL A 346 -146.34 -52.20 -16.33
N SER A 347 -146.87 -51.67 -15.23
CA SER A 347 -146.80 -50.23 -14.93
C SER A 347 -145.45 -49.71 -14.38
N ASN A 348 -144.49 -50.59 -14.05
CA ASN A 348 -143.26 -50.20 -13.32
C ASN A 348 -142.06 -49.78 -14.20
N LEU A 349 -142.14 -49.92 -15.52
CA LEU A 349 -140.99 -49.64 -16.41
C LEU A 349 -140.84 -48.17 -16.84
N PHE A 350 -141.90 -47.38 -16.77
CA PHE A 350 -141.88 -45.99 -17.28
C PHE A 350 -141.21 -45.01 -16.30
N SER A 351 -141.34 -45.25 -14.99
CA SER A 351 -140.75 -44.41 -13.93
C SER A 351 -139.23 -44.57 -13.77
N GLN A 352 -138.64 -45.67 -14.28
CA GLN A 352 -137.19 -45.90 -14.23
C GLN A 352 -136.43 -45.18 -15.35
N LEU A 353 -137.07 -44.96 -16.50
CA LEU A 353 -136.47 -44.31 -17.68
C LEU A 353 -136.26 -42.80 -17.50
N GLN A 354 -137.11 -42.14 -16.70
CA GLN A 354 -137.05 -40.69 -16.49
C GLN A 354 -135.92 -40.26 -15.54
N LYS A 355 -135.50 -41.15 -14.62
CA LYS A 355 -134.39 -40.90 -13.68
C LYS A 355 -133.01 -40.93 -14.34
N LEU A 356 -132.85 -41.65 -15.46
CA LEU A 356 -131.58 -41.75 -16.20
C LEU A 356 -131.25 -40.52 -17.08
N ARG A 357 -132.25 -39.67 -17.37
CA ARG A 357 -132.05 -38.48 -18.21
C ARG A 357 -131.42 -37.32 -17.43
N VAL A 358 -131.80 -37.16 -16.17
CA VAL A 358 -131.29 -36.11 -15.26
C VAL A 358 -129.83 -36.36 -14.88
N THR A 359 -129.40 -37.62 -14.78
CA THR A 359 -128.00 -37.97 -14.49
C THR A 359 -127.05 -37.64 -15.64
N LYS A 360 -127.53 -37.62 -16.90
CA LYS A 360 -126.71 -37.31 -18.07
C LYS A 360 -126.31 -35.83 -18.12
N GLU A 361 -127.25 -34.93 -17.86
CA GLU A 361 -127.00 -33.47 -17.89
C GLU A 361 -126.06 -33.04 -16.75
N SER A 362 -126.10 -33.72 -15.59
CA SER A 362 -125.16 -33.47 -14.48
C SER A 362 -123.71 -33.87 -14.80
N LEU A 363 -123.51 -34.89 -15.65
CA LEU A 363 -122.19 -35.35 -16.07
C LEU A 363 -121.57 -34.45 -17.15
N GLU A 364 -122.39 -33.83 -18.01
CA GLU A 364 -121.92 -32.86 -19.01
C GLU A 364 -121.44 -31.56 -18.35
N SER A 365 -122.11 -31.10 -17.28
CA SER A 365 -121.68 -29.96 -16.46
C SER A 365 -120.33 -30.20 -15.75
N LEU A 366 -120.16 -31.38 -15.14
CA LEU A 366 -118.91 -31.76 -14.46
C LEU A 366 -117.72 -31.84 -15.44
N ARG A 367 -117.97 -32.27 -16.68
CA ARG A 367 -116.95 -32.31 -17.73
C ARG A 367 -116.47 -30.91 -18.11
N THR A 368 -117.36 -29.95 -18.26
CA THR A 368 -116.98 -28.55 -18.58
C THR A 368 -116.17 -27.89 -17.47
N ASP A 369 -116.47 -28.19 -16.20
CA ASP A 369 -115.70 -27.68 -15.06
C ASP A 369 -114.29 -28.28 -15.00
N LEU A 370 -114.14 -29.58 -15.29
CA LEU A 370 -112.84 -30.24 -15.37
C LEU A 370 -111.98 -29.72 -16.53
N GLU A 371 -112.57 -29.47 -17.70
CA GLU A 371 -111.87 -28.87 -18.85
C GLU A 371 -111.41 -27.43 -18.55
N ALA A 372 -112.19 -26.64 -17.80
CA ALA A 372 -111.78 -25.31 -17.34
C ALA A 372 -110.63 -25.34 -16.32
N THR A 373 -110.61 -26.36 -15.44
CA THR A 373 -109.57 -26.53 -14.42
C THR A 373 -108.24 -26.95 -15.04
N LEU A 374 -108.27 -27.85 -16.03
CA LEU A 374 -107.10 -28.24 -16.82
C LEU A 374 -106.45 -27.06 -17.56
N ARG A 375 -107.25 -26.18 -18.16
CA ARG A 375 -106.73 -24.97 -18.82
C ARG A 375 -106.05 -24.00 -17.86
N ARG A 376 -106.56 -23.86 -16.62
CA ARG A 376 -105.91 -23.02 -15.60
C ARG A 376 -104.55 -23.59 -15.18
N GLN A 377 -104.47 -24.90 -14.99
CA GLN A 377 -103.21 -25.58 -14.65
C GLN A 377 -102.17 -25.50 -15.79
N GLN A 378 -102.59 -25.59 -17.04
CA GLN A 378 -101.70 -25.38 -18.20
C GLN A 378 -101.13 -23.96 -18.25
N ASN A 379 -101.94 -22.93 -18.00
CA ASN A 379 -101.47 -21.56 -17.95
C ASN A 379 -100.50 -21.30 -16.79
N GLU A 380 -100.67 -22.01 -15.67
CA GLU A 380 -99.76 -21.94 -14.51
C GLU A 380 -98.41 -22.61 -14.80
N ILE A 381 -98.41 -23.74 -15.51
CA ILE A 381 -97.18 -24.39 -15.99
C ILE A 381 -96.42 -23.49 -16.96
N GLU A 382 -97.11 -22.85 -17.92
CA GLU A 382 -96.46 -21.91 -18.85
C GLU A 382 -95.86 -20.69 -18.14
N ARG A 383 -96.51 -20.19 -17.09
CA ARG A 383 -95.97 -19.10 -16.26
C ARG A 383 -94.73 -19.54 -15.49
N LEU A 384 -94.76 -20.72 -14.85
CA LEU A 384 -93.62 -21.27 -14.11
C LEU A 384 -92.42 -21.57 -15.02
N ASN A 385 -92.67 -22.03 -16.25
CA ASN A 385 -91.60 -22.22 -17.25
C ASN A 385 -90.96 -20.88 -17.65
N LYS A 386 -91.75 -19.81 -17.84
CA LYS A 386 -91.20 -18.46 -18.08
C LYS A 386 -90.41 -17.90 -16.90
N GLU A 387 -90.82 -18.17 -15.66
CA GLU A 387 -90.06 -17.79 -14.47
C GLU A 387 -88.75 -18.60 -14.34
N TYR A 388 -88.76 -19.88 -14.72
CA TYR A 388 -87.57 -20.73 -14.76
C TYR A 388 -86.55 -20.27 -15.82
N ASP A 389 -87.00 -19.94 -17.03
CA ASP A 389 -86.14 -19.45 -18.11
C ASP A 389 -85.49 -18.10 -17.75
N ASN A 390 -86.23 -17.20 -17.08
CA ASN A 390 -85.69 -15.93 -16.58
C ASN A 390 -84.63 -16.12 -15.46
N LEU A 391 -84.80 -17.12 -14.59
CA LEU A 391 -83.82 -17.46 -13.55
C LEU A 391 -82.53 -18.07 -14.13
N ASN A 392 -82.63 -18.82 -15.23
CA ASN A 392 -81.46 -19.37 -15.93
C ASN A 392 -80.67 -18.28 -16.67
N LEU A 393 -81.35 -17.29 -17.26
CA LEU A 393 -80.70 -16.15 -17.90
C LEU A 393 -80.00 -15.21 -16.91
N GLN A 394 -80.55 -15.00 -15.70
CA GLN A 394 -79.89 -14.21 -14.65
C GLN A 394 -78.68 -14.90 -14.01
N LYS A 395 -78.60 -16.24 -14.05
CA LYS A 395 -77.41 -16.98 -13.57
C LYS A 395 -76.22 -16.90 -14.53
N HIS A 396 -76.46 -16.78 -15.84
CA HIS A 396 -75.38 -16.65 -16.82
C HIS A 396 -74.79 -15.23 -16.95
N GLN A 397 -75.48 -14.19 -16.46
CA GLN A 397 -74.95 -12.81 -16.49
C GLN A 397 -74.07 -12.42 -15.29
N LYS A 398 -73.84 -13.31 -14.31
CA LYS A 398 -73.03 -12.99 -13.12
C LYS A 398 -71.66 -13.66 -13.06
N ASP A 399 -71.37 -14.60 -13.96
CA ASP A 399 -70.10 -15.33 -14.03
C ASP A 399 -69.35 -15.14 -15.36
N GLU A 400 -69.66 -14.10 -16.14
CA GLU A 400 -68.74 -13.62 -17.18
C GLU A 400 -67.57 -12.90 -16.49
N TYR A 401 -66.55 -13.69 -16.11
CA TYR A 401 -65.21 -13.16 -15.97
C TYR A 401 -64.83 -12.54 -17.31
N ASP A 402 -64.59 -11.23 -17.28
CA ASP A 402 -64.13 -10.39 -18.38
C ASP A 402 -63.13 -11.17 -19.25
N TYR A 403 -63.44 -11.40 -20.53
CA TYR A 403 -62.60 -12.18 -21.46
C TYR A 403 -61.14 -11.70 -21.47
N HIS A 404 -60.90 -10.43 -21.11
CA HIS A 404 -59.58 -9.85 -20.91
C HIS A 404 -58.81 -10.42 -19.71
N THR A 405 -59.47 -10.74 -18.59
CA THR A 405 -58.79 -11.35 -17.42
C THR A 405 -58.36 -12.79 -17.66
N LEU A 406 -59.13 -13.56 -18.44
CA LEU A 406 -58.75 -14.91 -18.87
C LEU A 406 -57.59 -14.87 -19.87
N TYR A 407 -57.64 -13.94 -20.84
CA TYR A 407 -56.55 -13.73 -21.80
C TYR A 407 -55.25 -13.27 -21.10
N ASP A 408 -55.33 -12.34 -20.15
CA ASP A 408 -54.17 -11.88 -19.37
C ASP A 408 -53.57 -13.00 -18.50
N LEU A 409 -54.42 -13.89 -17.97
CA LEU A 409 -53.98 -15.09 -17.25
C LEU A 409 -53.31 -16.10 -18.18
N GLU A 410 -53.86 -16.33 -19.38
CA GLU A 410 -53.24 -17.21 -20.39
C GLU A 410 -51.88 -16.66 -20.84
N VAL A 411 -51.78 -15.37 -21.12
CA VAL A 411 -50.51 -14.71 -21.48
C VAL A 411 -49.52 -14.77 -20.32
N SER A 412 -49.97 -14.56 -19.08
CA SER A 412 -49.12 -14.68 -17.90
C SER A 412 -48.66 -16.12 -17.64
N LEU A 413 -49.49 -17.12 -17.94
CA LEU A 413 -49.16 -18.54 -17.79
C LEU A 413 -48.17 -18.97 -18.88
N ALA A 414 -48.40 -18.60 -20.14
CA ALA A 414 -47.50 -18.88 -21.25
C ALA A 414 -46.10 -18.26 -21.03
N LYS A 415 -46.05 -17.03 -20.50
CA LYS A 415 -44.78 -16.39 -20.14
C LYS A 415 -44.05 -17.14 -19.02
N ARG A 416 -44.79 -17.62 -18.01
CA ARG A 416 -44.22 -18.40 -16.91
C ARG A 416 -43.70 -19.77 -17.35
N GLU A 417 -44.38 -20.39 -18.30
CA GLU A 417 -43.98 -21.66 -18.91
C GLU A 417 -42.67 -21.48 -19.71
N HIS A 418 -42.53 -20.38 -20.46
CA HIS A 418 -41.29 -20.04 -21.16
C HIS A 418 -40.12 -19.76 -20.21
N ASP A 419 -40.37 -19.04 -19.11
CA ASP A 419 -39.36 -18.78 -18.06
C ASP A 419 -38.93 -20.09 -17.36
N LEU A 420 -39.86 -21.03 -17.16
CA LEU A 420 -39.54 -22.35 -16.60
C LEU A 420 -38.73 -23.22 -17.57
N GLN A 421 -39.03 -23.13 -18.87
CA GLN A 421 -38.31 -23.88 -19.89
C GLN A 421 -36.87 -23.38 -20.07
N THR A 422 -36.67 -22.06 -20.08
CA THR A 422 -35.32 -21.46 -20.09
C THR A 422 -34.53 -21.80 -18.81
N HIS A 423 -35.17 -21.77 -17.63
CA HIS A 423 -34.54 -22.25 -16.40
C HIS A 423 -34.16 -23.73 -16.44
N SER A 424 -34.97 -24.58 -17.09
CA SER A 424 -34.65 -26.00 -17.28
C SER A 424 -33.41 -26.16 -18.17
N GLU A 425 -33.34 -25.43 -19.28
CA GLU A 425 -32.19 -25.44 -20.19
C GLU A 425 -30.90 -24.94 -19.51
N ASP A 426 -31.00 -23.88 -18.70
CA ASP A 426 -29.86 -23.37 -17.93
C ASP A 426 -29.43 -24.36 -16.83
N SER A 427 -30.38 -25.04 -16.19
CA SER A 427 -30.06 -26.12 -15.24
C SER A 427 -29.36 -27.29 -15.93
N GLU A 428 -29.73 -27.64 -17.16
CA GLU A 428 -29.05 -28.69 -17.93
C GLU A 428 -27.63 -28.27 -18.34
N LYS A 429 -27.44 -27.00 -18.76
CA LYS A 429 -26.10 -26.45 -19.03
C LYS A 429 -25.22 -26.47 -17.78
N ILE A 430 -25.73 -26.02 -16.62
CA ILE A 430 -24.98 -26.04 -15.37
C ILE A 430 -24.60 -27.48 -14.98
N LYS A 431 -25.50 -28.46 -15.18
CA LYS A 431 -25.18 -29.88 -14.96
C LYS A 431 -24.08 -30.37 -15.90
N ALA A 432 -24.12 -29.97 -17.17
CA ALA A 432 -23.10 -30.31 -18.16
C ALA A 432 -21.73 -29.69 -17.80
N ASP A 433 -21.71 -28.42 -17.40
CA ASP A 433 -20.51 -27.71 -16.96
C ASP A 433 -19.93 -28.34 -15.69
N PHE A 434 -20.77 -28.69 -14.73
CA PHE A 434 -20.34 -29.35 -13.49
C PHE A 434 -19.78 -30.76 -13.76
N SER A 435 -20.42 -31.53 -14.64
CA SER A 435 -19.92 -32.83 -15.09
C SER A 435 -18.56 -32.71 -15.80
N THR A 436 -18.41 -31.69 -16.66
CA THR A 436 -17.15 -31.39 -17.36
C THR A 436 -16.06 -30.96 -16.39
N GLY A 437 -16.39 -30.14 -15.39
CA GLY A 437 -15.49 -29.74 -14.30
C GLY A 437 -15.03 -30.93 -13.45
N LEU A 438 -15.93 -31.84 -13.10
CA LEU A 438 -15.61 -33.08 -12.39
C LEU A 438 -14.72 -34.01 -13.21
N LEU A 439 -14.98 -34.15 -14.51
CA LEU A 439 -14.12 -34.92 -15.41
C LEU A 439 -12.73 -34.27 -15.55
N GLY A 440 -12.66 -32.94 -15.61
CA GLY A 440 -11.41 -32.19 -15.60
C GLY A 440 -10.59 -32.44 -14.32
N LEU A 441 -11.25 -32.37 -13.16
CA LEU A 441 -10.63 -32.68 -11.86
C LEU A 441 -10.15 -34.13 -11.79
N ASN A 442 -10.95 -35.10 -12.23
CA ASN A 442 -10.54 -36.51 -12.27
C ASN A 442 -9.33 -36.74 -13.18
N ARG A 443 -9.27 -36.08 -14.35
CA ARG A 443 -8.09 -36.15 -15.24
C ARG A 443 -6.85 -35.53 -14.60
N ILE A 444 -7.00 -34.45 -13.83
CA ILE A 444 -5.89 -33.83 -13.11
C ILE A 444 -5.41 -34.75 -11.98
N ILE A 445 -6.33 -35.36 -11.22
CA ILE A 445 -6.02 -36.35 -10.18
C ILE A 445 -5.24 -37.53 -10.77
N GLN A 446 -5.67 -38.06 -11.92
CA GLN A 446 -4.95 -39.14 -12.63
C GLN A 446 -3.54 -38.70 -13.04
N LYS A 447 -3.38 -37.52 -13.64
CA LYS A 447 -2.05 -37.00 -14.04
C LYS A 447 -1.12 -36.69 -12.86
N ILE A 448 -1.67 -36.37 -11.70
CA ILE A 448 -0.89 -36.16 -10.47
C ILE A 448 -0.49 -37.52 -9.87
N GLY A 449 -1.37 -38.53 -9.92
CA GLY A 449 -1.09 -39.89 -9.48
C GLY A 449 0.00 -40.60 -10.31
N ASP A 450 0.14 -40.28 -11.60
CA ASP A 450 1.17 -40.87 -12.47
C ASP A 450 2.58 -40.25 -12.26
N ASN A 451 2.70 -39.13 -11.53
CA ASN A 451 3.98 -38.54 -11.17
C ASN A 451 4.43 -39.08 -9.80
N SER A 452 5.41 -39.96 -9.82
CA SER A 452 5.81 -40.91 -8.76
C SER A 452 6.36 -40.35 -7.43
N ASP A 453 6.13 -39.08 -7.10
CA ASP A 453 6.73 -38.42 -5.91
C ASP A 453 5.71 -37.80 -4.92
N ILE A 454 4.42 -38.09 -5.03
CA ILE A 454 3.39 -37.36 -4.25
C ILE A 454 2.52 -38.31 -3.42
N ARG A 455 2.31 -37.94 -2.15
CA ARG A 455 1.38 -38.54 -1.18
C ARG A 455 0.13 -39.08 -1.87
N GLU A 456 -0.31 -40.29 -1.52
CA GLU A 456 -1.59 -40.86 -1.97
C GLU A 456 -2.73 -39.85 -1.72
N ILE A 457 -3.22 -39.22 -2.80
CA ILE A 457 -4.38 -38.34 -2.76
C ILE A 457 -5.62 -39.23 -2.66
N ARG A 458 -6.22 -39.33 -1.47
CA ARG A 458 -7.33 -40.26 -1.18
C ARG A 458 -8.72 -39.66 -1.36
N SER A 459 -8.83 -38.35 -1.58
CA SER A 459 -10.12 -37.67 -1.83
C SER A 459 -10.02 -36.50 -2.82
N ILE A 460 -11.15 -36.13 -3.44
CA ILE A 460 -11.27 -34.94 -4.32
C ILE A 460 -10.89 -33.65 -3.57
N LYS A 461 -11.20 -33.60 -2.28
CA LYS A 461 -10.84 -32.46 -1.41
C LYS A 461 -9.32 -32.32 -1.30
N ASP A 462 -8.63 -33.43 -1.04
CA ASP A 462 -7.16 -33.44 -0.93
C ASP A 462 -6.49 -33.07 -2.26
N ALA A 463 -7.11 -33.42 -3.40
CA ALA A 463 -6.64 -33.03 -4.71
C ALA A 463 -6.74 -31.51 -4.95
N ILE A 464 -7.88 -30.92 -4.57
CA ILE A 464 -8.10 -29.47 -4.70
C ILE A 464 -7.14 -28.71 -3.79
N GLU A 465 -6.98 -29.15 -2.53
CA GLU A 465 -6.03 -28.54 -1.59
C GLU A 465 -4.59 -28.65 -2.10
N TYR A 466 -4.17 -29.80 -2.65
CA TYR A 466 -2.85 -29.97 -3.26
C TYR A 466 -2.62 -29.06 -4.48
N ILE A 467 -3.62 -28.91 -5.36
CA ILE A 467 -3.53 -28.02 -6.53
C ILE A 467 -3.45 -26.57 -6.09
N CYS A 468 -4.27 -26.14 -5.12
CA CYS A 468 -4.22 -24.80 -4.56
C CYS A 468 -2.85 -24.51 -3.91
N ASP A 469 -2.32 -25.43 -3.12
CA ASP A 469 -0.98 -25.31 -2.52
C ASP A 469 0.13 -25.22 -3.58
N LYS A 470 0.03 -26.00 -4.65
CA LYS A 470 1.02 -26.00 -5.74
C LYS A 470 0.94 -24.74 -6.59
N ILE A 471 -0.26 -24.21 -6.84
CA ILE A 471 -0.46 -22.93 -7.51
C ILE A 471 0.15 -21.81 -6.65
N ASN A 472 -0.14 -21.81 -5.34
CA ASN A 472 0.41 -20.81 -4.41
C ASN A 472 1.95 -20.83 -4.38
N ARG A 473 2.56 -22.03 -4.38
CA ARG A 473 4.03 -22.20 -4.45
C ARG A 473 4.66 -21.86 -5.80
N LEU A 474 3.88 -21.79 -6.89
CA LEU A 474 4.35 -21.36 -8.21
C LEU A 474 4.20 -19.86 -8.42
N THR A 475 3.41 -19.19 -7.56
CA THR A 475 3.17 -17.74 -7.59
C THR A 475 3.99 -16.96 -6.54
N GLU A 476 4.69 -17.65 -5.65
CA GLU A 476 5.82 -17.15 -4.86
C GLU A 476 7.13 -17.35 -5.64
#